data_AF-A0A8H7ZWY3-F1
#
_entry.id   AF-A0A8H7ZWY3-F1
#
_cell.length_a   1.000
_cell.length_b   1.000
_cell.length_c   1.000
_cell.angle_alpha   90.00
_cell.angle_beta   90.00
_cell.angle_gamma   90.00
#
_symmetry.space_group_name_H-M   'P 1'
#
loop_
_entity.id
_entity.type
_entity.pdbx_description
1 polymer ?
#
loop_
_entity_poly.entity_id
_entity_poly.type
_entity_poly.pdbx_seq_one_letter_code
_entity_poly.pdbx_strand_id
1 'polypeptide(L)'
;MPISLHSHSGQFCRHAAGTLEEVVRSASRRGFLCFGLTEHIPRLRDCDLYPEEAERLGPGHNGPLTRLSGGGGVPAQLRLSPRDLDETFLQFVREARRLQRENGGIAKAEDDGGDANAGGSSPETAGTMTLLVGFETEFVNEESLDYVLELRERHSPDYIVGSVHHVNEIPIDFSQDLYDRAATFATLRRTGTGCRGKSHALTPQHLEALFEDYFDAQYSMLQKLRPEIVGHFDLIRLFEGRPETSTGANLADRPTLGLLKDYPKIWAKVTRNVDFVVGYEGLFEVNAKAYKKGLCHAYPCDEILQYIKSMGGLFTLSDDSHGPDEVGLNYARMFVYLRNAGVQYVHSLVRRPDRDRDHQESATAGGVFRASKVAVVRHSLPALADLWAAKCGGAGEGKAPRP
;
A
#
# COMPACT_ATOMS: atom_id res chain seq x y z
N MET A 1 15.29 7.68 2.79
CA MET A 1 15.67 6.28 2.56
C MET A 1 15.33 5.91 1.13
N PRO A 2 16.24 5.35 0.33
CA PRO A 2 16.08 5.27 -1.12
C PRO A 2 15.34 4.00 -1.61
N ILE A 3 14.33 3.51 -0.88
CA ILE A 3 13.55 2.32 -1.26
C ILE A 3 12.06 2.67 -1.09
N SER A 4 11.24 2.51 -2.13
CA SER A 4 9.77 2.45 -2.01
C SER A 4 9.24 1.31 -2.87
N LEU A 5 8.54 0.33 -2.29
CA LEU A 5 7.98 -0.81 -3.03
C LEU A 5 6.45 -0.79 -3.08
N HIS A 6 5.86 0.41 -2.97
CA HIS A 6 4.42 0.61 -3.09
C HIS A 6 4.16 2.06 -3.52
N SER A 7 3.61 2.24 -4.72
CA SER A 7 3.24 3.56 -5.27
C SER A 7 2.15 3.46 -6.34
N HIS A 8 1.43 4.57 -6.51
CA HIS A 8 0.28 4.74 -7.39
C HIS A 8 0.39 6.06 -8.19
N SER A 9 -0.38 6.15 -9.28
CA SER A 9 -0.43 7.30 -10.16
C SER A 9 -1.87 7.68 -10.55
N GLY A 10 -2.13 8.97 -10.73
CA GLY A 10 -3.46 9.45 -11.15
C GLY A 10 -3.88 9.01 -12.55
N GLN A 11 -2.94 8.53 -13.36
CA GLN A 11 -3.22 7.97 -14.68
C GLN A 11 -4.02 6.68 -14.63
N PHE A 12 -3.87 5.88 -13.56
CA PHE A 12 -4.49 4.56 -13.44
C PHE A 12 -5.25 4.36 -12.12
N CYS A 13 -5.08 5.24 -11.13
CA CYS A 13 -5.83 5.27 -9.87
C CYS A 13 -6.61 6.58 -9.71
N ARG A 14 -7.94 6.48 -9.51
CA ARG A 14 -8.84 7.66 -9.49
C ARG A 14 -8.63 8.62 -8.32
N HIS A 15 -8.06 8.15 -7.22
CA HIS A 15 -7.79 8.95 -6.04
C HIS A 15 -6.29 9.31 -5.90
N ALA A 16 -5.54 9.18 -7.01
CA ALA A 16 -4.16 9.62 -7.16
C ALA A 16 -4.04 10.78 -8.18
N ALA A 17 -2.84 11.33 -8.31
CA ALA A 17 -2.53 12.45 -9.21
C ALA A 17 -1.30 12.16 -10.10
N GLY A 18 -1.21 12.86 -11.22
CA GLY A 18 -0.08 12.77 -12.16
C GLY A 18 -0.02 11.48 -12.96
N THR A 19 0.88 11.45 -13.94
CA THR A 19 1.18 10.28 -14.77
C THR A 19 2.13 9.32 -14.07
N LEU A 20 2.11 8.05 -14.48
CA LEU A 20 3.05 7.04 -13.96
C LEU A 20 4.51 7.45 -14.23
N GLU A 21 4.77 8.06 -15.38
CA GLU A 21 6.10 8.57 -15.72
C GLU A 21 6.52 9.74 -14.82
N GLU A 22 5.63 10.67 -14.48
CA GLU A 22 5.92 11.75 -13.53
C GLU A 22 6.28 11.21 -12.13
N VAL A 23 5.60 10.15 -11.68
CA VAL A 23 5.94 9.45 -10.43
C VAL A 23 7.35 8.85 -10.50
N VAL A 24 7.67 8.12 -11.58
CA VAL A 24 9.02 7.55 -11.81
C VAL A 24 10.09 8.64 -11.86
N ARG A 25 9.84 9.76 -12.56
CA ARG A 25 10.77 10.90 -12.62
C ARG A 25 10.97 11.52 -11.23
N SER A 26 9.91 11.67 -10.44
CA SER A 26 10.02 12.15 -9.06
C SER A 26 10.90 11.24 -8.20
N ALA A 27 10.73 9.92 -8.31
CA ALA A 27 11.57 8.93 -7.63
C ALA A 27 13.04 9.01 -8.06
N SER A 28 13.29 9.08 -9.37
CA SER A 28 14.64 9.24 -9.92
C SER A 28 15.32 10.52 -9.43
N ARG A 29 14.63 11.66 -9.47
CA ARG A 29 15.15 12.96 -8.99
C ARG A 29 15.46 12.95 -7.49
N ARG A 30 14.67 12.22 -6.70
CA ARG A 30 14.89 12.04 -5.25
C ARG A 30 15.95 10.98 -4.94
N GLY A 31 16.52 10.34 -5.96
CA GLY A 31 17.66 9.43 -5.80
C GLY A 31 17.30 8.07 -5.22
N PHE A 32 16.08 7.58 -5.44
CA PHE A 32 15.69 6.22 -5.06
C PHE A 32 16.61 5.18 -5.73
N LEU A 33 16.98 4.15 -4.98
CA LEU A 33 17.75 2.99 -5.44
C LEU A 33 16.81 1.91 -5.99
N CYS A 34 15.63 1.79 -5.39
CA CYS A 34 14.63 0.81 -5.76
C CYS A 34 13.24 1.43 -5.64
N PHE A 35 12.44 1.31 -6.69
CA PHE A 35 11.10 1.88 -6.77
C PHE A 35 10.12 0.90 -7.40
N GLY A 36 8.94 0.77 -6.80
CA GLY A 36 7.91 -0.18 -7.16
C GLY A 36 6.66 0.50 -7.70
N LEU A 37 6.18 0.07 -8.87
CA LEU A 37 4.93 0.53 -9.47
C LEU A 37 3.85 -0.51 -9.19
N THR A 38 2.80 -0.16 -8.43
CA THR A 38 1.89 -1.13 -7.82
C THR A 38 0.44 -0.65 -7.81
N GLU A 39 -0.08 -0.23 -8.96
CA GLU A 39 -1.50 0.16 -9.04
C GLU A 39 -2.42 -0.93 -8.49
N HIS A 40 -3.55 -0.49 -7.95
CA HIS A 40 -4.62 -1.37 -7.49
C HIS A 40 -5.11 -2.29 -8.61
N ILE A 41 -5.35 -3.57 -8.28
CA ILE A 41 -6.00 -4.49 -9.22
C ILE A 41 -7.46 -4.10 -9.49
N PRO A 42 -8.02 -4.45 -10.65
CA PRO A 42 -9.41 -4.15 -10.97
C PRO A 42 -10.41 -4.93 -10.10
N ARG A 43 -11.61 -4.37 -9.94
CA ARG A 43 -12.71 -4.95 -9.16
C ARG A 43 -13.48 -5.93 -10.04
N LEU A 44 -13.84 -7.09 -9.49
CA LEU A 44 -14.47 -8.16 -10.26
C LEU A 44 -15.96 -7.93 -10.51
N ARG A 45 -16.66 -7.35 -9.53
CA ARG A 45 -18.13 -7.20 -9.52
C ARG A 45 -18.52 -5.74 -9.40
N ASP A 46 -19.65 -5.35 -9.98
CA ASP A 46 -20.19 -3.98 -9.89
C ASP A 46 -20.43 -3.53 -8.44
N CYS A 47 -20.78 -4.46 -7.54
CA CYS A 47 -21.02 -4.17 -6.14
C CYS A 47 -19.74 -3.92 -5.32
N ASP A 48 -18.57 -4.25 -5.87
CA ASP A 48 -17.27 -4.08 -5.23
C ASP A 48 -16.60 -2.76 -5.63
N LEU A 49 -17.24 -2.00 -6.53
CA LEU A 49 -16.77 -0.68 -6.94
C LEU A 49 -16.83 0.28 -5.75
N TYR A 50 -15.74 1.01 -5.54
CA TYR A 50 -15.72 2.10 -4.59
C TYR A 50 -16.68 3.22 -5.04
N PRO A 51 -17.18 4.06 -4.12
CA PRO A 51 -18.11 5.13 -4.47
C PRO A 51 -17.60 6.06 -5.61
N GLU A 52 -16.31 6.40 -5.64
CA GLU A 52 -15.68 7.19 -6.71
C GLU A 52 -15.45 6.43 -8.02
N GLU A 53 -15.50 5.10 -8.01
CA GLU A 53 -15.48 4.27 -9.22
C GLU A 53 -16.90 4.18 -9.81
N ALA A 54 -17.89 4.02 -8.93
CA ALA A 54 -19.31 3.93 -9.26
C ALA A 54 -19.95 5.28 -9.66
N GLU A 55 -19.43 6.41 -9.17
CA GLU A 55 -19.93 7.77 -9.45
C GLU A 55 -18.82 8.62 -10.09
N ARG A 56 -19.02 9.15 -11.31
CA ARG A 56 -18.04 10.04 -11.93
C ARG A 56 -18.17 11.49 -11.41
N LEU A 57 -17.08 12.02 -10.85
CA LEU A 57 -16.79 13.45 -10.82
C LEU A 57 -16.15 13.87 -12.17
N GLY A 58 -16.56 15.01 -12.73
CA GLY A 58 -16.03 15.51 -14.01
C GLY A 58 -14.51 15.70 -13.98
N PRO A 59 -13.84 15.77 -15.16
CA PRO A 59 -12.40 15.98 -15.21
C PRO A 59 -11.98 17.24 -14.44
N GLY A 60 -11.08 17.09 -13.47
CA GLY A 60 -10.52 18.17 -12.65
C GLY A 60 -11.00 18.26 -11.18
N HIS A 61 -11.76 17.29 -10.67
CA HIS A 61 -12.16 17.31 -9.25
C HIS A 61 -11.10 16.65 -8.34
N ASN A 62 -10.28 17.48 -7.68
CA ASN A 62 -9.26 17.05 -6.71
C ASN A 62 -9.70 17.30 -5.25
N GLY A 63 -10.95 17.01 -4.89
CA GLY A 63 -11.52 17.27 -3.56
C GLY A 63 -12.35 16.10 -3.01
N PRO A 64 -12.52 16.01 -1.67
CA PRO A 64 -13.40 15.02 -1.07
C PRO A 64 -14.86 15.25 -1.46
N LEU A 65 -15.62 14.16 -1.59
CA LEU A 65 -17.06 14.13 -1.91
C LEU A 65 -17.88 14.96 -0.92
N THR A 66 -18.09 16.25 -1.18
CA THR A 66 -19.23 16.98 -0.61
C THR A 66 -20.47 16.62 -1.42
N ARG A 67 -21.43 15.94 -0.78
CA ARG A 67 -22.71 15.51 -1.37
C ARG A 67 -23.31 16.59 -2.26
N LEU A 68 -23.46 16.30 -3.55
CA LEU A 68 -24.43 17.01 -4.39
C LEU A 68 -25.83 16.57 -3.95
N SER A 69 -26.43 17.34 -3.05
CA SER A 69 -27.85 17.24 -2.73
C SER A 69 -28.67 17.70 -3.94
N GLY A 70 -28.94 16.78 -4.87
CA GLY A 70 -29.81 17.02 -6.02
C GLY A 70 -30.22 15.68 -6.62
N GLY A 71 -31.49 15.31 -6.44
CA GLY A 71 -32.06 14.02 -6.83
C GLY A 71 -32.23 13.81 -8.34
N GLY A 72 -31.13 13.80 -9.09
CA GLY A 72 -31.06 13.34 -10.47
C GLY A 72 -30.12 12.15 -10.57
N GLY A 73 -30.64 10.98 -10.91
CA GLY A 73 -29.81 9.78 -11.10
C GLY A 73 -28.73 10.02 -12.16
N VAL A 74 -27.52 9.53 -11.89
CA VAL A 74 -26.39 9.58 -12.84
C VAL A 74 -26.74 8.74 -14.09
N PRO A 75 -26.62 9.27 -15.33
CA PRO A 75 -26.86 8.51 -16.55
C PRO A 75 -25.97 7.26 -16.65
N ALA A 76 -26.52 6.14 -17.14
CA ALA A 76 -25.84 4.84 -17.20
C ALA A 76 -24.52 4.80 -18.02
N GLN A 77 -24.28 5.79 -18.89
CA GLN A 77 -23.07 5.89 -19.72
C GLN A 77 -21.85 6.51 -19.00
N LEU A 78 -21.95 6.74 -17.69
CA LEU A 78 -20.99 7.55 -16.92
C LEU A 78 -20.40 6.85 -15.68
N ARG A 79 -20.63 5.53 -15.50
CA ARG A 79 -20.05 4.71 -14.41
C ARG A 79 -18.93 3.83 -14.96
N LEU A 80 -17.86 3.60 -14.20
CA LEU A 80 -16.93 2.53 -14.56
C LEU A 80 -17.61 1.19 -14.30
N SER A 81 -17.40 0.25 -15.21
CA SER A 81 -17.63 -1.16 -15.00
C SER A 81 -16.33 -1.86 -14.60
N PRO A 82 -16.40 -3.06 -13.99
CA PRO A 82 -15.27 -3.98 -13.85
C PRO A 82 -14.42 -4.09 -15.13
N ARG A 83 -15.08 -4.13 -16.30
CA ARG A 83 -14.40 -4.17 -17.60
C ARG A 83 -13.57 -2.91 -17.88
N ASP A 84 -14.09 -1.73 -17.57
CA ASP A 84 -13.34 -0.47 -17.77
C ASP A 84 -12.10 -0.42 -16.85
N LEU A 85 -12.21 -0.94 -15.63
CA LEU A 85 -11.09 -1.09 -14.71
C LEU A 85 -10.05 -2.10 -15.24
N ASP A 86 -10.48 -3.23 -15.79
CA ASP A 86 -9.59 -4.21 -16.44
C ASP A 86 -8.82 -3.61 -17.61
N GLU A 87 -9.50 -2.83 -18.47
CA GLU A 87 -8.88 -2.16 -19.60
C GLU A 87 -7.86 -1.11 -19.12
N THR A 88 -8.19 -0.36 -18.06
CA THR A 88 -7.28 0.62 -17.42
C THR A 88 -6.06 -0.07 -16.82
N PHE A 89 -6.25 -1.18 -16.12
CA PHE A 89 -5.17 -1.96 -15.52
C PHE A 89 -4.24 -2.59 -16.57
N LEU A 90 -4.78 -3.04 -17.70
CA LEU A 90 -3.97 -3.51 -18.82
C LEU A 90 -3.10 -2.39 -19.41
N GLN A 91 -3.62 -1.17 -19.48
CA GLN A 91 -2.84 0.01 -19.90
C GLN A 91 -1.73 0.31 -18.90
N PHE A 92 -2.01 0.24 -17.59
CA PHE A 92 -0.99 0.33 -16.55
C PHE A 92 0.13 -0.68 -16.76
N VAL A 93 -0.19 -1.97 -16.92
CA VAL A 93 0.83 -3.03 -17.08
C VAL A 93 1.74 -2.74 -18.28
N ARG A 94 1.17 -2.29 -19.40
CA ARG A 94 1.95 -1.95 -20.61
C ARG A 94 2.88 -0.77 -20.36
N GLU A 95 2.38 0.27 -19.70
CA GLU A 95 3.12 1.49 -19.43
C GLU A 95 4.23 1.26 -18.39
N ALA A 96 3.92 0.59 -17.29
CA ALA A 96 4.89 0.21 -16.26
C ALA A 96 6.04 -0.62 -16.84
N ARG A 97 5.73 -1.55 -17.77
CA ARG A 97 6.75 -2.35 -18.46
C ARG A 97 7.54 -1.55 -19.49
N ARG A 98 6.96 -0.53 -20.13
CA ARG A 98 7.70 0.43 -20.97
C ARG A 98 8.71 1.20 -20.12
N LEU A 99 8.25 1.84 -19.05
CA LEU A 99 9.09 2.60 -18.12
C LEU A 99 10.20 1.73 -17.51
N GLN A 100 9.90 0.49 -17.14
CA GLN A 100 10.90 -0.46 -16.64
C GLN A 100 12.03 -0.74 -17.66
N ARG A 101 11.72 -0.85 -18.97
CA ARG A 101 12.74 -1.04 -20.02
C ARG A 101 13.53 0.23 -20.29
N GLU A 102 12.87 1.39 -20.20
CA GLU A 102 13.43 2.69 -20.55
C GLU A 102 14.09 3.42 -19.37
N ASN A 103 14.08 2.84 -18.17
CA ASN A 103 14.49 3.51 -16.93
C ASN A 103 15.89 4.16 -16.98
N GLY A 104 16.84 3.58 -17.74
CA GLY A 104 18.17 4.17 -17.95
C GLY A 104 18.21 5.39 -18.89
N GLY A 105 17.18 5.59 -19.72
CA GLY A 105 17.00 6.75 -20.60
C GLY A 105 16.16 7.86 -19.97
N ILE A 106 15.23 7.53 -19.06
CA ILE A 106 14.39 8.51 -18.34
C ILE A 106 15.24 9.49 -17.52
N ALA A 107 16.36 9.03 -16.96
CA ALA A 107 17.29 9.88 -16.23
C ALA A 107 18.16 10.80 -17.11
N LYS A 108 18.28 10.51 -18.42
CA LYS A 108 19.16 11.25 -19.35
C LYS A 108 18.46 12.35 -20.14
N ALA A 109 17.14 12.23 -20.36
CA ALA A 109 16.37 13.14 -21.19
C ALA A 109 16.21 14.58 -20.63
N GLU A 110 16.62 14.83 -19.37
CA GLU A 110 16.60 16.17 -18.78
C GLU A 110 17.96 16.91 -18.86
N ASP A 111 19.07 16.22 -19.16
CA ASP A 111 20.42 16.83 -19.22
C ASP A 111 20.67 17.57 -20.55
N ASP A 112 19.88 17.31 -21.59
CA ASP A 112 19.97 17.97 -22.91
C ASP A 112 19.19 19.31 -22.99
N GLY A 113 18.65 19.80 -21.86
CA GLY A 113 17.88 21.06 -21.78
C GLY A 113 18.68 22.30 -21.31
N GLY A 114 19.98 22.14 -21.00
CA GLY A 114 20.83 23.21 -20.46
C GLY A 114 21.90 23.67 -21.46
N ASP A 115 22.04 24.98 -21.59
CA ASP A 115 22.96 25.72 -22.46
C ASP A 115 24.32 25.02 -22.73
N ALA A 116 24.64 24.91 -24.02
CA ALA A 116 25.93 24.45 -24.51
C ALA A 116 27.04 25.49 -24.23
N ASN A 117 27.60 25.53 -23.01
CA ASN A 117 29.01 25.87 -22.79
C ASN A 117 29.48 25.68 -21.33
N ALA A 118 30.06 24.53 -20.99
CA ALA A 118 31.08 24.42 -19.94
C ALA A 118 31.79 23.06 -20.03
N GLY A 119 33.09 23.07 -20.33
CA GLY A 119 33.92 21.88 -20.30
C GLY A 119 34.25 21.44 -18.87
N GLY A 120 34.34 20.12 -18.69
CA GLY A 120 35.23 19.52 -17.68
C GLY A 120 34.57 18.98 -16.42
N SER A 121 33.97 17.81 -16.51
CA SER A 121 34.22 16.65 -15.63
C SER A 121 33.26 15.53 -16.04
N SER A 122 33.78 14.34 -16.36
CA SER A 122 32.96 13.17 -16.67
C SER A 122 31.93 12.93 -15.56
N PRO A 123 30.63 12.77 -15.87
CA PRO A 123 29.65 12.44 -14.84
C PRO A 123 29.98 11.03 -14.33
N GLU A 124 30.44 10.94 -13.09
CA GLU A 124 30.45 9.67 -12.36
C GLU A 124 29.02 9.10 -12.44
N THR A 125 28.90 7.91 -13.03
CA THR A 125 27.63 7.25 -13.33
C THR A 125 26.82 7.06 -12.05
N ALA A 126 25.88 7.95 -11.77
CA ALA A 126 24.79 7.69 -10.84
C ALA A 126 24.06 6.43 -11.33
N GLY A 127 24.17 5.34 -10.58
CA GLY A 127 23.59 4.06 -10.96
C GLY A 127 22.08 4.17 -11.20
N THR A 128 21.60 3.58 -12.29
CA THR A 128 20.19 3.53 -12.66
C THR A 128 19.37 2.91 -11.52
N MET A 129 18.28 3.58 -11.12
CA MET A 129 17.31 3.07 -10.14
C MET A 129 16.82 1.66 -10.54
N THR A 130 16.58 0.76 -9.58
CA THR A 130 15.89 -0.50 -9.86
C THR A 130 14.38 -0.22 -9.90
N LEU A 131 13.76 -0.33 -11.07
CA LEU A 131 12.32 -0.14 -11.24
C LEU A 131 11.61 -1.51 -11.35
N LEU A 132 10.65 -1.78 -10.47
CA LEU A 132 9.90 -3.04 -10.41
C LEU A 132 8.43 -2.82 -10.75
N VAL A 133 7.83 -3.77 -11.45
CA VAL A 133 6.40 -3.76 -11.81
C VAL A 133 5.68 -4.80 -10.99
N GLY A 134 4.81 -4.34 -10.10
CA GLY A 134 3.92 -5.17 -9.29
C GLY A 134 2.49 -4.65 -9.34
N PHE A 135 1.65 -5.18 -8.46
CA PHE A 135 0.26 -4.73 -8.25
C PHE A 135 -0.05 -4.75 -6.76
N GLU A 136 -0.90 -3.82 -6.32
CA GLU A 136 -1.54 -3.92 -5.03
C GLU A 136 -2.83 -4.74 -5.14
N THR A 137 -2.94 -5.78 -4.32
CA THR A 137 -4.07 -6.70 -4.34
C THR A 137 -5.29 -6.13 -3.61
N GLU A 138 -6.46 -6.71 -3.91
CA GLU A 138 -7.69 -6.46 -3.19
C GLU A 138 -8.27 -7.76 -2.66
N PHE A 139 -8.37 -7.87 -1.34
CA PHE A 139 -9.22 -8.90 -0.76
C PHE A 139 -10.60 -8.35 -0.43
N VAL A 140 -11.60 -8.73 -1.24
CA VAL A 140 -13.03 -8.46 -1.01
C VAL A 140 -13.74 -9.72 -0.56
N ASN A 141 -13.50 -10.83 -1.26
CA ASN A 141 -14.04 -12.16 -1.03
C ASN A 141 -13.13 -13.22 -1.70
N GLU A 142 -13.44 -14.51 -1.54
CA GLU A 142 -12.59 -15.59 -2.06
C GLU A 142 -12.37 -15.54 -3.59
N GLU A 143 -13.39 -15.12 -4.36
CA GLU A 143 -13.30 -14.96 -5.81
C GLU A 143 -12.31 -13.85 -6.19
N SER A 144 -12.21 -12.79 -5.39
CA SER A 144 -11.23 -11.72 -5.62
C SER A 144 -9.79 -12.22 -5.46
N LEU A 145 -9.54 -13.19 -4.57
CA LEU A 145 -8.23 -13.82 -4.45
C LEU A 145 -7.91 -14.75 -5.62
N ASP A 146 -8.90 -15.46 -6.17
CA ASP A 146 -8.72 -16.24 -7.40
C ASP A 146 -8.39 -15.32 -8.57
N TYR A 147 -9.04 -14.16 -8.65
CA TYR A 147 -8.75 -13.16 -9.66
C TYR A 147 -7.33 -12.59 -9.55
N VAL A 148 -6.81 -12.39 -8.33
CA VAL A 148 -5.40 -12.00 -8.12
C VAL A 148 -4.45 -13.05 -8.72
N LEU A 149 -4.73 -14.34 -8.51
CA LEU A 149 -3.90 -15.42 -9.07
C LEU A 149 -3.95 -15.43 -10.60
N GLU A 150 -5.12 -15.21 -11.20
CA GLU A 150 -5.29 -15.06 -12.64
C GLU A 150 -4.48 -13.88 -13.20
N LEU A 151 -4.53 -12.71 -12.56
CA LEU A 151 -3.73 -11.55 -12.95
C LEU A 151 -2.23 -11.80 -12.79
N ARG A 152 -1.83 -12.50 -11.72
CA ARG A 152 -0.43 -12.90 -11.49
C ARG A 152 0.07 -13.85 -12.58
N GLU A 153 -0.77 -14.76 -13.05
CA GLU A 153 -0.46 -15.65 -14.17
C GLU A 153 -0.37 -14.88 -15.49
N ARG A 154 -1.42 -14.12 -15.81
CA ARG A 154 -1.60 -13.38 -17.08
C ARG A 154 -0.52 -12.32 -17.29
N HIS A 155 -0.26 -11.49 -16.29
CA HIS A 155 0.61 -10.33 -16.41
C HIS A 155 2.02 -10.55 -15.89
N SER A 156 2.22 -11.65 -15.14
CA SER A 156 3.52 -12.07 -14.68
C SER A 156 4.27 -10.91 -13.99
N PRO A 157 3.71 -10.26 -12.94
CA PRO A 157 4.38 -9.17 -12.23
C PRO A 157 5.69 -9.65 -11.60
N ASP A 158 6.55 -8.69 -11.24
CA ASP A 158 7.78 -8.97 -10.51
C ASP A 158 7.48 -9.37 -9.06
N TYR A 159 6.45 -8.76 -8.45
CA TYR A 159 5.95 -9.03 -7.10
C TYR A 159 4.51 -8.53 -6.94
N ILE A 160 3.84 -8.91 -5.84
CA ILE A 160 2.56 -8.33 -5.42
C ILE A 160 2.64 -7.77 -4.00
N VAL A 161 1.87 -6.71 -3.75
CA VAL A 161 1.60 -6.19 -2.40
C VAL A 161 0.25 -6.74 -1.94
N GLY A 162 0.30 -7.65 -0.96
CA GLY A 162 -0.87 -8.26 -0.34
C GLY A 162 -1.56 -7.30 0.62
N SER A 163 -2.77 -6.85 0.28
CA SER A 163 -3.49 -5.80 1.01
C SER A 163 -4.93 -6.22 1.27
N VAL A 164 -5.48 -5.73 2.39
CA VAL A 164 -6.88 -5.93 2.78
C VAL A 164 -7.52 -4.56 2.95
N HIS A 165 -8.41 -4.21 2.03
CA HIS A 165 -9.17 -2.94 2.06
C HIS A 165 -10.66 -3.15 2.35
N HIS A 166 -11.11 -4.40 2.40
CA HIS A 166 -12.48 -4.75 2.75
C HIS A 166 -12.50 -5.72 3.92
N VAL A 167 -13.53 -5.58 4.75
CA VAL A 167 -13.89 -6.60 5.73
C VAL A 167 -15.35 -6.92 5.57
N ASN A 168 -15.66 -8.20 5.39
CA ASN A 168 -17.02 -8.64 5.07
C ASN A 168 -17.60 -7.93 3.83
N GLU A 169 -16.80 -7.78 2.77
CA GLU A 169 -17.18 -7.09 1.52
C GLU A 169 -17.53 -5.59 1.70
N ILE A 170 -17.16 -4.98 2.84
CA ILE A 170 -17.37 -3.54 3.10
C ILE A 170 -16.01 -2.84 3.15
N PRO A 171 -15.79 -1.74 2.38
CA PRO A 171 -14.56 -0.97 2.44
C PRO A 171 -14.28 -0.43 3.84
N ILE A 172 -13.03 -0.57 4.31
CA ILE A 172 -12.60 -0.14 5.64
C ILE A 172 -11.65 1.07 5.62
N ASP A 173 -11.26 1.54 4.45
CA ASP A 173 -10.26 2.61 4.30
C ASP A 173 -10.72 3.77 3.40
N PHE A 174 -11.94 3.68 2.88
CA PHE A 174 -12.57 4.72 2.08
C PHE A 174 -13.17 5.87 2.90
N SER A 175 -14.05 5.55 3.85
CA SER A 175 -14.75 6.56 4.65
C SER A 175 -15.13 6.05 6.04
N GLN A 176 -15.32 6.98 6.97
CA GLN A 176 -15.78 6.68 8.32
C GLN A 176 -17.13 5.95 8.32
N ASP A 177 -18.07 6.38 7.48
CA ASP A 177 -19.41 5.78 7.38
C ASP A 177 -19.34 4.29 6.98
N LEU A 178 -18.46 3.93 6.03
CA LEU A 178 -18.27 2.53 5.61
C LEU A 178 -17.53 1.72 6.67
N TYR A 179 -16.54 2.31 7.33
CA TYR A 179 -15.84 1.70 8.46
C TYR A 179 -16.80 1.34 9.60
N ASP A 180 -17.68 2.26 9.99
CA ASP A 180 -18.67 2.04 11.05
C ASP A 180 -19.69 0.97 10.67
N ARG A 181 -20.07 0.90 9.38
CA ARG A 181 -20.91 -0.16 8.83
C ARG A 181 -20.21 -1.52 8.88
N ALA A 182 -18.92 -1.58 8.56
CA ALA A 182 -18.12 -2.81 8.65
C ALA A 182 -18.07 -3.31 10.10
N ALA A 183 -17.82 -2.42 11.07
CA ALA A 183 -17.79 -2.76 12.50
C ALA A 183 -19.14 -3.26 13.01
N THR A 184 -20.22 -2.59 12.62
CA THR A 184 -21.59 -3.01 12.94
C THR A 184 -21.83 -4.41 12.38
N PHE A 185 -21.58 -4.61 11.09
CA PHE A 185 -21.84 -5.88 10.41
C PHE A 185 -21.03 -7.05 10.98
N ALA A 186 -19.74 -6.84 11.31
CA ALA A 186 -18.88 -7.82 11.96
C ALA A 186 -19.50 -8.34 13.28
N THR A 187 -20.10 -7.45 14.06
CA THR A 187 -20.77 -7.79 15.33
C THR A 187 -22.08 -8.54 15.10
N LEU A 188 -22.87 -8.11 14.10
CA LEU A 188 -24.12 -8.77 13.74
C LEU A 188 -23.91 -10.21 13.32
N ARG A 189 -22.88 -10.48 12.51
CA ARG A 189 -22.53 -11.85 12.07
C ARG A 189 -22.22 -12.79 13.23
N ARG A 190 -21.62 -12.28 14.32
CA ARG A 190 -21.22 -13.08 15.48
C ARG A 190 -22.35 -13.32 16.47
N THR A 191 -23.20 -12.31 16.70
CA THR A 191 -24.18 -12.32 17.79
C THR A 191 -25.57 -12.74 17.33
N GLY A 192 -25.88 -12.64 16.03
CA GLY A 192 -27.23 -12.87 15.48
C GLY A 192 -28.24 -11.79 15.89
N THR A 193 -27.89 -10.89 16.81
CA THR A 193 -28.73 -9.79 17.27
C THR A 193 -28.43 -8.54 16.44
N GLY A 194 -29.29 -8.31 15.44
CA GLY A 194 -29.36 -7.09 14.64
C GLY A 194 -29.67 -5.85 15.47
N CYS A 195 -28.73 -4.93 15.62
CA CYS A 195 -29.07 -3.52 15.78
C CYS A 195 -29.73 -3.04 14.47
N ARG A 196 -31.03 -3.30 14.29
CA ARG A 196 -31.83 -2.67 13.23
C ARG A 196 -32.08 -1.23 13.64
N GLY A 197 -31.14 -0.34 13.35
CA GLY A 197 -31.29 1.08 13.68
C GLY A 197 -30.27 1.95 12.96
N LYS A 198 -30.72 3.12 12.47
CA LYS A 198 -29.82 4.19 12.03
C LYS A 198 -29.11 4.73 13.28
N SER A 199 -27.78 4.70 13.29
CA SER A 199 -26.93 5.36 14.29
C SER A 199 -27.11 4.87 15.73
N HIS A 200 -26.38 3.81 16.09
CA HIS A 200 -25.91 3.66 17.47
C HIS A 200 -24.39 3.84 17.44
N ALA A 201 -23.87 4.59 18.41
CA ALA A 201 -22.44 4.83 18.56
C ALA A 201 -21.70 3.49 18.58
N LEU A 202 -20.59 3.39 17.85
CA LEU A 202 -19.73 2.21 17.93
C LEU A 202 -19.32 1.99 19.39
N THR A 203 -19.25 0.71 19.79
CA THR A 203 -18.71 0.31 21.09
C THR A 203 -17.36 -0.39 20.89
N PRO A 204 -16.53 -0.55 21.94
CA PRO A 204 -15.30 -1.34 21.83
C PRO A 204 -15.54 -2.75 21.25
N GLN A 205 -16.65 -3.41 21.59
CA GLN A 205 -16.99 -4.73 21.06
C GLN A 205 -17.18 -4.74 19.53
N HIS A 206 -17.67 -3.63 18.96
CA HIS A 206 -17.80 -3.51 17.51
C HIS A 206 -16.43 -3.43 16.83
N LEU A 207 -15.49 -2.70 17.42
CA LEU A 207 -14.12 -2.65 16.92
C LEU A 207 -13.40 -3.98 17.13
N GLU A 208 -13.56 -4.65 18.27
CA GLU A 208 -12.99 -5.97 18.50
C GLU A 208 -13.44 -6.96 17.41
N ALA A 209 -14.74 -7.02 17.13
CA ALA A 209 -15.30 -7.86 16.07
C ALA A 209 -14.71 -7.54 14.69
N LEU A 210 -14.59 -6.25 14.34
CA LEU A 210 -14.02 -5.78 13.07
C LEU A 210 -12.55 -6.18 12.92
N PHE A 211 -11.74 -5.97 13.97
CA PHE A 211 -10.32 -6.30 13.97
C PHE A 211 -10.10 -7.82 13.89
N GLU A 212 -10.91 -8.60 14.61
CA GLU A 212 -10.88 -10.06 14.50
C GLU A 212 -11.20 -10.53 13.07
N ASP A 213 -12.20 -9.95 12.40
CA ASP A 213 -12.52 -10.28 11.01
C ASP A 213 -11.44 -9.81 10.03
N TYR A 214 -10.85 -8.63 10.26
CA TYR A 214 -9.75 -8.10 9.44
C TYR A 214 -8.54 -9.03 9.46
N PHE A 215 -8.09 -9.48 10.64
CA PHE A 215 -6.93 -10.36 10.72
C PHE A 215 -7.23 -11.78 10.25
N ASP A 216 -8.48 -12.26 10.33
CA ASP A 216 -8.87 -13.50 9.64
C ASP A 216 -8.86 -13.32 8.12
N ALA A 217 -9.36 -12.19 7.62
CA ALA A 217 -9.35 -11.91 6.20
C ALA A 217 -7.92 -11.81 5.65
N GLN A 218 -7.05 -11.07 6.36
CA GLN A 218 -5.62 -11.02 6.06
C GLN A 218 -4.99 -12.41 6.06
N TYR A 219 -5.35 -13.29 7.00
CA TYR A 219 -4.83 -14.66 7.03
C TYR A 219 -5.24 -15.47 5.80
N SER A 220 -6.50 -15.41 5.37
CA SER A 220 -6.96 -16.07 4.13
C SER A 220 -6.17 -15.58 2.92
N MET A 221 -5.98 -14.26 2.80
CA MET A 221 -5.16 -13.65 1.74
C MET A 221 -3.71 -14.16 1.79
N LEU A 222 -3.11 -14.18 2.98
CA LEU A 222 -1.73 -14.67 3.18
C LEU A 222 -1.58 -16.14 2.79
N GLN A 223 -2.51 -17.00 3.20
CA GLN A 223 -2.49 -18.43 2.87
C GLN A 223 -2.60 -18.68 1.37
N LYS A 224 -3.49 -17.95 0.70
CA LYS A 224 -3.81 -18.15 -0.72
C LYS A 224 -2.77 -17.52 -1.65
N LEU A 225 -2.32 -16.29 -1.35
CA LEU A 225 -1.49 -15.51 -2.26
C LEU A 225 0.01 -15.61 -1.96
N ARG A 226 0.38 -15.74 -0.68
CA ARG A 226 1.77 -15.63 -0.18
C ARG A 226 2.53 -14.51 -0.87
N PRO A 227 2.06 -13.26 -0.69
CA PRO A 227 2.60 -12.10 -1.41
C PRO A 227 4.04 -11.86 -0.99
N GLU A 228 4.88 -11.38 -1.91
CA GLU A 228 6.26 -11.01 -1.59
C GLU A 228 6.30 -9.87 -0.55
N ILE A 229 5.31 -8.98 -0.55
CA ILE A 229 5.16 -7.89 0.42
C ILE A 229 3.76 -7.92 1.01
N VAL A 230 3.65 -7.88 2.33
CA VAL A 230 2.38 -7.66 3.04
C VAL A 230 2.22 -6.17 3.28
N GLY A 231 1.24 -5.56 2.61
CA GLY A 231 0.91 -4.14 2.69
C GLY A 231 0.31 -3.78 4.05
N HIS A 232 0.56 -2.53 4.48
CA HIS A 232 -0.04 -1.81 5.61
C HIS A 232 -0.78 -2.70 6.62
N PHE A 233 0.00 -3.53 7.33
CA PHE A 233 -0.46 -4.73 8.05
C PHE A 233 -1.63 -4.52 9.03
N ASP A 234 -1.79 -3.32 9.58
CA ASP A 234 -2.85 -2.93 10.50
C ASP A 234 -3.66 -1.73 9.98
N LEU A 235 -3.90 -1.66 8.66
CA LEU A 235 -4.71 -0.62 8.01
C LEU A 235 -6.08 -0.44 8.67
N ILE A 236 -6.62 -1.50 9.29
CA ILE A 236 -7.89 -1.46 10.02
C ILE A 236 -7.94 -0.39 11.12
N ARG A 237 -6.80 0.15 11.53
CA ARG A 237 -6.71 1.28 12.47
C ARG A 237 -6.99 2.64 11.85
N LEU A 238 -7.08 2.75 10.53
CA LEU A 238 -7.11 4.03 9.81
C LEU A 238 -8.16 4.97 10.40
N PHE A 239 -9.41 4.50 10.57
CA PHE A 239 -10.55 5.29 11.05
C PHE A 239 -10.86 5.11 12.54
N GLU A 240 -10.01 4.42 13.28
CA GLU A 240 -10.13 4.26 14.72
C GLU A 240 -10.10 5.63 15.42
N GLY A 241 -11.09 5.92 16.29
CA GLY A 241 -11.14 7.16 17.07
C GLY A 241 -11.27 8.47 16.28
N ARG A 242 -11.52 8.43 14.96
CA ARG A 242 -11.68 9.65 14.16
C ARG A 242 -13.05 10.28 14.34
N PRO A 243 -13.17 11.62 14.31
CA PRO A 243 -14.45 12.31 14.40
C PRO A 243 -15.31 12.04 13.16
N GLU A 244 -16.62 11.93 13.36
CA GLU A 244 -17.59 11.83 12.27
C GLU A 244 -17.74 13.21 11.60
N THR A 245 -17.14 13.37 10.42
CA THR A 245 -17.15 14.65 9.69
C THR A 245 -18.53 15.03 9.17
N SER A 246 -19.46 14.08 9.06
CA SER A 246 -20.81 14.25 8.53
C SER A 246 -21.84 14.69 9.59
N THR A 247 -21.59 14.45 10.88
CA THR A 247 -22.55 14.74 11.97
C THR A 247 -22.07 15.80 12.96
N GLY A 248 -20.78 16.17 12.94
CA GLY A 248 -20.20 17.10 13.90
C GLY A 248 -20.06 16.52 15.31
N ALA A 249 -20.14 15.19 15.46
CA ALA A 249 -19.93 14.51 16.74
C ALA A 249 -18.48 14.71 17.23
N ASN A 250 -18.33 15.02 18.52
CA ASN A 250 -17.03 15.24 19.15
C ASN A 250 -16.18 13.95 19.16
N LEU A 251 -14.84 14.11 19.10
CA LEU A 251 -13.87 12.99 19.21
C LEU A 251 -14.06 12.14 20.48
N ALA A 252 -14.62 12.70 21.55
CA ALA A 252 -14.70 12.08 22.86
C ALA A 252 -15.61 10.83 22.94
N ASP A 253 -16.48 10.61 21.95
CA ASP A 253 -17.50 9.56 22.01
C ASP A 253 -17.22 8.35 21.10
N ARG A 254 -16.07 8.30 20.40
CA ARG A 254 -15.74 7.18 19.50
C ARG A 254 -14.72 6.21 20.11
N PRO A 255 -14.98 4.89 20.06
CA PRO A 255 -14.13 3.92 20.69
C PRO A 255 -12.77 3.82 20.00
N THR A 256 -11.78 3.45 20.79
CA THR A 256 -10.46 2.97 20.35
C THR A 256 -10.15 1.72 21.17
N LEU A 257 -9.38 0.79 20.61
CA LEU A 257 -8.84 -0.38 21.30
C LEU A 257 -7.50 -0.08 21.96
N GLY A 258 -6.81 1.01 21.62
CA GLY A 258 -5.52 1.32 22.24
C GLY A 258 -4.43 0.31 21.83
N LEU A 259 -3.93 -0.50 22.77
CA LEU A 259 -2.91 -1.53 22.53
C LEU A 259 -3.56 -2.87 22.19
N LEU A 260 -3.32 -3.42 21.00
CA LEU A 260 -3.97 -4.65 20.53
C LEU A 260 -3.56 -5.89 21.33
N LYS A 261 -2.39 -5.87 21.98
CA LYS A 261 -1.95 -6.94 22.88
C LYS A 261 -2.83 -7.09 24.13
N ASP A 262 -3.61 -6.07 24.49
CA ASP A 262 -4.57 -6.13 25.60
C ASP A 262 -5.86 -6.88 25.21
N TYR A 263 -5.98 -7.29 23.94
CA TYR A 263 -7.11 -8.03 23.37
C TYR A 263 -6.63 -9.42 22.90
N PRO A 264 -6.65 -10.45 23.76
CA PRO A 264 -6.00 -11.74 23.47
C PRO A 264 -6.45 -12.41 22.17
N LYS A 265 -7.72 -12.26 21.77
CA LYS A 265 -8.24 -12.84 20.52
C LYS A 265 -7.67 -12.15 19.28
N ILE A 266 -7.60 -10.82 19.31
CA ILE A 266 -7.02 -10.01 18.23
C ILE A 266 -5.53 -10.28 18.18
N TRP A 267 -4.85 -10.22 19.32
CA TRP A 267 -3.41 -10.47 19.41
C TRP A 267 -3.04 -11.86 18.89
N ALA A 268 -3.79 -12.91 19.23
CA ALA A 268 -3.56 -14.25 18.71
C ALA A 268 -3.66 -14.33 17.17
N LYS A 269 -4.53 -13.53 16.55
CA LYS A 269 -4.65 -13.45 15.08
C LYS A 269 -3.51 -12.63 14.47
N VAL A 270 -3.13 -11.52 15.09
CA VAL A 270 -1.95 -10.72 14.71
C VAL A 270 -0.70 -11.61 14.70
N THR A 271 -0.42 -12.31 15.81
CA THR A 271 0.78 -13.14 15.94
C THR A 271 0.74 -14.31 14.98
N ARG A 272 -0.42 -14.99 14.82
CA ARG A 272 -0.61 -16.04 13.79
C ARG A 272 -0.23 -15.56 12.40
N ASN A 273 -0.68 -14.36 12.01
CA ASN A 273 -0.44 -13.82 10.68
C ASN A 273 1.04 -13.45 10.51
N VAL A 274 1.66 -12.80 11.51
CA VAL A 274 3.09 -12.48 11.51
C VAL A 274 3.94 -13.76 11.39
N ASP A 275 3.67 -14.77 12.23
CA ASP A 275 4.40 -16.02 12.25
C ASP A 275 4.29 -16.76 10.90
N PHE A 276 3.11 -16.71 10.26
CA PHE A 276 2.91 -17.27 8.93
C PHE A 276 3.76 -16.57 7.86
N VAL A 277 3.81 -15.25 7.87
CA VAL A 277 4.61 -14.44 6.93
C VAL A 277 6.10 -14.67 7.12
N VAL A 278 6.56 -14.71 8.37
CA VAL A 278 7.94 -15.10 8.72
C VAL A 278 8.25 -16.50 8.20
N GLY A 279 7.32 -17.45 8.37
CA GLY A 279 7.50 -18.83 7.92
C GLY A 279 7.64 -19.03 6.40
N TYR A 280 7.20 -18.05 5.59
CA TYR A 280 7.46 -18.06 4.14
C TYR A 280 8.48 -17.03 3.67
N GLU A 281 9.11 -16.30 4.61
CA GLU A 281 10.08 -15.25 4.32
C GLU A 281 9.50 -14.06 3.52
N GLY A 282 8.22 -13.75 3.73
CA GLY A 282 7.58 -12.55 3.19
C GLY A 282 8.08 -11.26 3.84
N LEU A 283 8.02 -10.15 3.10
CA LEU A 283 8.40 -8.84 3.61
C LEU A 283 7.19 -8.14 4.22
N PHE A 284 7.37 -7.49 5.36
CA PHE A 284 6.40 -6.59 5.97
C PHE A 284 6.66 -5.17 5.51
N GLU A 285 5.64 -4.53 4.94
CA GLU A 285 5.72 -3.13 4.58
C GLU A 285 5.76 -2.23 5.83
N VAL A 286 6.70 -1.30 5.86
CA VAL A 286 6.66 -0.13 6.74
C VAL A 286 6.20 1.06 5.90
N ASN A 287 4.94 1.46 6.05
CA ASN A 287 4.25 2.39 5.17
C ASN A 287 4.11 3.79 5.79
N ALA A 288 4.72 4.78 5.14
CA ALA A 288 4.73 6.17 5.60
C ALA A 288 3.41 6.93 5.35
N LYS A 289 2.46 6.38 4.58
CA LYS A 289 1.15 6.98 4.30
C LYS A 289 0.33 7.21 5.56
N ALA A 290 0.49 6.35 6.57
CA ALA A 290 -0.15 6.47 7.88
C ALA A 290 0.01 7.88 8.48
N TYR A 291 1.20 8.48 8.33
CA TYR A 291 1.48 9.83 8.82
C TYR A 291 0.68 10.91 8.11
N LYS A 292 0.54 10.81 6.77
CA LYS A 292 -0.31 11.72 5.98
C LYS A 292 -1.78 11.57 6.39
N LYS A 293 -2.18 10.36 6.77
CA LYS A 293 -3.53 10.08 7.28
C LYS A 293 -3.72 10.50 8.74
N GLY A 294 -2.70 11.02 9.44
CA GLY A 294 -2.83 11.54 10.81
C GLY A 294 -2.49 10.55 11.92
N LEU A 295 -1.95 9.37 11.59
CA LEU A 295 -1.54 8.39 12.60
C LEU A 295 -0.19 8.76 13.24
N CYS A 296 0.03 8.28 14.47
CA CYS A 296 1.24 8.56 15.24
C CYS A 296 2.46 7.77 14.74
N HIS A 297 2.24 6.56 14.22
CA HIS A 297 3.24 5.64 13.67
C HIS A 297 2.99 5.38 12.17
N ALA A 298 3.99 4.80 11.49
CA ALA A 298 3.78 4.13 10.22
C ALA A 298 2.87 2.90 10.42
N TYR A 299 2.37 2.31 9.33
CA TYR A 299 1.92 0.91 9.39
C TYR A 299 3.14 -0.01 9.27
N PRO A 300 3.26 -1.13 10.00
CA PRO A 300 2.48 -1.44 11.19
C PRO A 300 2.79 -0.50 12.36
N CYS A 301 1.83 -0.37 13.28
CA CYS A 301 2.05 0.33 14.56
C CYS A 301 3.17 -0.33 15.40
N ASP A 302 3.66 0.41 16.41
CA ASP A 302 4.86 0.01 17.15
C ASP A 302 4.78 -1.40 17.74
N GLU A 303 3.70 -1.78 18.43
CA GLU A 303 3.61 -3.09 19.08
C GLU A 303 3.65 -4.27 18.09
N ILE A 304 3.04 -4.12 16.91
CA ILE A 304 3.10 -5.11 15.84
C ILE A 304 4.51 -5.12 15.22
N LEU A 305 5.09 -3.96 14.97
CA LEU A 305 6.46 -3.83 14.47
C LEU A 305 7.47 -4.50 15.42
N GLN A 306 7.34 -4.29 16.73
CA GLN A 306 8.17 -4.94 17.74
C GLN A 306 8.01 -6.46 17.71
N TYR A 307 6.78 -6.96 17.56
CA TYR A 307 6.54 -8.40 17.45
C TYR A 307 7.15 -8.98 16.18
N ILE A 308 6.93 -8.37 15.00
CA ILE A 308 7.56 -8.77 13.74
C ILE A 308 9.08 -8.86 13.88
N LYS A 309 9.70 -7.82 14.46
CA LYS A 309 11.14 -7.78 14.70
C LYS A 309 11.59 -8.93 15.62
N SER A 310 10.83 -9.20 16.69
CA SER A 310 11.16 -10.28 17.64
C SER A 310 11.11 -11.67 17.01
N MET A 311 10.29 -11.85 15.99
CA MET A 311 10.18 -13.09 15.21
C MET A 311 11.17 -13.17 14.04
N GLY A 312 12.03 -12.15 13.85
CA GLY A 312 12.98 -12.11 12.75
C GLY A 312 12.37 -11.74 11.39
N GLY A 313 11.20 -11.10 11.38
CA GLY A 313 10.55 -10.65 10.15
C GLY A 313 11.35 -9.63 9.36
N LEU A 314 11.15 -9.63 8.03
CA LEU A 314 11.88 -8.79 7.09
C LEU A 314 11.08 -7.52 6.77
N PHE A 315 11.65 -6.34 7.01
CA PHE A 315 10.97 -5.07 6.71
C PHE A 315 11.35 -4.52 5.33
N THR A 316 10.37 -4.00 4.59
CA THR A 316 10.56 -3.10 3.43
C THR A 316 9.93 -1.74 3.72
N LEU A 317 10.14 -0.78 2.82
CA LEU A 317 9.69 0.60 2.96
C LEU A 317 8.73 1.00 1.84
N SER A 318 7.79 1.87 2.15
CA SER A 318 6.99 2.57 1.16
C SER A 318 6.53 3.95 1.62
N ASP A 319 6.26 4.81 0.63
CA ASP A 319 5.48 6.04 0.80
C ASP A 319 4.00 5.84 0.46
N ASP A 320 3.68 4.80 -0.33
CA ASP A 320 2.35 4.60 -0.90
C ASP A 320 1.88 5.92 -1.54
N SER A 321 2.80 6.47 -2.34
CA SER A 321 2.65 7.77 -2.97
C SER A 321 1.50 7.69 -3.97
N HIS A 322 0.58 8.65 -3.89
CA HIS A 322 -0.55 8.75 -4.82
C HIS A 322 -0.33 9.87 -5.83
N GLY A 323 0.91 10.00 -6.30
CA GLY A 323 1.32 11.04 -7.23
C GLY A 323 2.73 11.56 -6.99
N PRO A 324 3.26 12.36 -7.93
CA PRO A 324 4.67 12.74 -7.97
C PRO A 324 5.13 13.55 -6.74
N ASP A 325 4.25 14.36 -6.16
CA ASP A 325 4.57 15.21 -5.00
C ASP A 325 4.64 14.41 -3.68
N GLU A 326 4.05 13.21 -3.65
CA GLU A 326 4.02 12.34 -2.47
C GLU A 326 5.20 11.37 -2.40
N VAL A 327 5.99 11.25 -3.46
CA VAL A 327 7.15 10.35 -3.50
C VAL A 327 8.15 10.72 -2.41
N GLY A 328 8.49 9.79 -1.53
CA GLY A 328 9.36 9.97 -0.36
C GLY A 328 8.77 10.79 0.78
N LEU A 329 7.47 11.12 0.75
CA LEU A 329 6.82 11.89 1.82
C LEU A 329 6.91 11.14 3.16
N ASN A 330 7.19 11.88 4.24
CA ASN A 330 7.33 11.37 5.60
C ASN A 330 8.49 10.37 5.85
N TYR A 331 9.43 10.19 4.92
CA TYR A 331 10.54 9.25 5.10
C TYR A 331 11.48 9.60 6.25
N ALA A 332 11.69 10.89 6.53
CA ALA A 332 12.46 11.32 7.70
C ALA A 332 11.79 10.88 9.01
N ARG A 333 10.45 10.99 9.09
CA ARG A 333 9.67 10.54 10.25
C ARG A 333 9.68 9.02 10.37
N MET A 334 9.52 8.31 9.26
CA MET A 334 9.63 6.84 9.20
C MET A 334 11.02 6.35 9.64
N PHE A 335 12.09 7.03 9.24
CA PHE A 335 13.44 6.69 9.68
C PHE A 335 13.60 6.84 11.19
N VAL A 336 13.12 7.95 11.77
CA VAL A 336 13.15 8.14 13.24
C VAL A 336 12.34 7.05 13.94
N TYR A 337 11.18 6.70 13.42
CA TYR A 337 10.34 5.61 13.94
C TYR A 337 11.10 4.27 13.95
N LEU A 338 11.65 3.86 12.80
CA LEU A 338 12.43 2.61 12.69
C LEU A 338 13.66 2.58 13.59
N ARG A 339 14.38 3.71 13.67
CA ARG A 339 15.56 3.84 14.55
C ARG A 339 15.17 3.71 16.02
N ASN A 340 14.12 4.39 16.45
CA ASN A 340 13.61 4.33 17.83
C ASN A 340 13.10 2.93 18.16
N ALA A 341 12.49 2.25 17.19
CA ALA A 341 12.10 0.87 17.31
C ALA A 341 13.29 -0.12 17.29
N GLY A 342 14.52 0.34 17.08
CA GLY A 342 15.72 -0.51 17.05
C GLY A 342 15.81 -1.41 15.81
N VAL A 343 15.18 -1.04 14.70
CA VAL A 343 15.33 -1.74 13.41
C VAL A 343 16.72 -1.44 12.85
N GLN A 344 17.49 -2.50 12.55
CA GLN A 344 18.85 -2.37 12.03
C GLN A 344 18.91 -2.52 10.50
N TYR A 345 17.97 -3.28 9.93
CA TYR A 345 17.99 -3.67 8.52
C TYR A 345 16.62 -3.52 7.89
N VAL A 346 16.62 -3.08 6.64
CA VAL A 346 15.46 -3.07 5.75
C VAL A 346 15.86 -3.71 4.43
N HIS A 347 14.87 -4.06 3.62
CA HIS A 347 15.07 -4.91 2.46
C HIS A 347 14.48 -4.24 1.21
N SER A 348 15.15 -4.44 0.07
CA SER A 348 14.61 -4.16 -1.25
C SER A 348 14.45 -5.45 -2.04
N LEU A 349 13.83 -5.34 -3.20
CA LEU A 349 13.74 -6.43 -4.17
C LEU A 349 14.59 -6.12 -5.40
N VAL A 350 15.15 -7.15 -6.03
CA VAL A 350 15.83 -7.07 -7.33
C VAL A 350 15.35 -8.21 -8.22
N ARG A 351 15.19 -7.98 -9.52
CA ARG A 351 14.78 -9.05 -10.45
C ARG A 351 15.88 -10.10 -10.57
N ARG A 352 15.51 -11.38 -10.51
CA ARG A 352 16.39 -12.49 -10.85
C ARG A 352 16.56 -12.56 -12.38
N PRO A 353 17.78 -12.85 -12.89
CA PRO A 353 17.99 -13.16 -14.29
C PRO A 353 17.12 -14.33 -14.74
N ASP A 354 16.67 -14.32 -15.99
CA ASP A 354 15.81 -15.37 -16.54
C ASP A 354 16.47 -16.77 -16.52
N ARG A 355 17.81 -16.85 -16.44
CA ARG A 355 18.58 -18.11 -16.43
C ARG A 355 18.54 -18.88 -15.10
N ASP A 356 18.23 -18.22 -14.00
CA ASP A 356 18.16 -18.87 -12.68
C ASP A 356 16.80 -19.57 -12.43
N ARG A 357 15.92 -19.58 -13.44
CA ARG A 357 14.54 -20.11 -13.35
C ARG A 357 14.44 -21.63 -13.51
N ASP A 358 15.38 -22.25 -14.22
CA ASP A 358 15.32 -23.67 -14.60
C ASP A 358 15.77 -24.64 -13.49
N HIS A 359 16.28 -24.14 -12.36
CA HIS A 359 16.90 -24.97 -11.32
C HIS A 359 16.13 -25.05 -9.98
N GLN A 360 14.95 -24.45 -9.88
CA GLN A 360 14.23 -24.35 -8.59
C GLN A 360 12.74 -24.73 -8.65
N GLU A 361 12.36 -25.63 -9.55
CA GLU A 361 11.09 -26.36 -9.43
C GLU A 361 11.23 -27.52 -8.44
N SER A 362 11.17 -27.19 -7.14
CA SER A 362 11.05 -28.20 -6.08
C SER A 362 9.56 -28.44 -5.80
N ALA A 363 9.03 -29.57 -6.29
CA ALA A 363 7.69 -30.04 -5.96
C ALA A 363 7.61 -30.46 -4.48
N THR A 364 7.17 -29.56 -3.61
CA THR A 364 6.67 -29.93 -2.27
C THR A 364 5.17 -30.15 -2.33
N ALA A 365 4.67 -31.20 -1.66
CA ALA A 365 3.27 -31.56 -1.62
C ALA A 365 2.41 -30.43 -1.02
N GLY A 366 1.74 -29.65 -1.87
CA GLY A 366 0.86 -28.56 -1.44
C GLY A 366 0.60 -27.46 -2.48
N GLY A 367 0.66 -27.76 -3.78
CA GLY A 367 0.50 -26.78 -4.86
C GLY A 367 1.84 -26.37 -5.48
N VAL A 368 1.82 -26.04 -6.77
CA VAL A 368 3.02 -25.63 -7.52
C VAL A 368 3.46 -24.26 -7.03
N PHE A 369 4.46 -24.21 -6.16
CA PHE A 369 5.10 -22.96 -5.75
C PHE A 369 6.02 -22.47 -6.86
N ARG A 370 5.60 -21.41 -7.56
CA ARG A 370 6.41 -20.76 -8.59
C ARG A 370 7.59 -20.05 -7.92
N ALA A 371 8.80 -20.28 -8.41
CA ALA A 371 9.99 -19.58 -7.90
C ALA A 371 9.81 -18.06 -7.99
N SER A 372 10.13 -17.35 -6.90
CA SER A 372 10.02 -15.88 -6.87
C SER A 372 10.90 -15.25 -7.96
N LYS A 373 10.36 -14.30 -8.70
CA LYS A 373 11.09 -13.57 -9.75
C LYS A 373 12.04 -12.53 -9.20
N VAL A 374 12.00 -12.31 -7.89
CA VAL A 374 12.81 -11.34 -7.19
C VAL A 374 13.72 -12.04 -6.19
N ALA A 375 14.80 -11.36 -5.85
CA ALA A 375 15.65 -11.69 -4.72
C ALA A 375 15.55 -10.55 -3.71
N VAL A 376 15.64 -10.91 -2.42
CA VAL A 376 15.63 -9.96 -1.32
C VAL A 376 17.05 -9.46 -1.09
N VAL A 377 17.24 -8.14 -1.07
CA VAL A 377 18.52 -7.51 -0.79
C VAL A 377 18.42 -6.79 0.55
N ARG A 378 19.31 -7.15 1.48
CA ARG A 378 19.37 -6.56 2.82
C ARG A 378 20.23 -5.30 2.82
N HIS A 379 19.73 -4.26 3.47
CA HIS A 379 20.40 -2.97 3.61
C HIS A 379 20.50 -2.57 5.08
N SER A 380 21.64 -1.98 5.47
CA SER A 380 21.80 -1.33 6.77
C SER A 380 20.96 -0.05 6.82
N LEU A 381 20.08 0.07 7.82
CA LEU A 381 19.22 1.25 7.97
C LEU A 381 20.04 2.55 8.13
N PRO A 382 21.10 2.62 8.98
CA PRO A 382 22.00 3.77 9.02
C PRO A 382 22.65 4.10 7.67
N ALA A 383 23.17 3.09 6.96
CA ALA A 383 23.85 3.33 5.68
C ALA A 383 22.91 3.88 4.60
N LEU A 384 21.65 3.42 4.58
CA LEU A 384 20.63 3.98 3.69
C LEU A 384 20.23 5.41 4.06
N ALA A 385 20.27 5.75 5.35
CA ALA A 385 19.98 7.10 5.80
C ALA A 385 21.09 8.06 5.41
N ASP A 386 22.36 7.65 5.57
CA ASP A 386 23.52 8.43 5.13
C ASP A 386 23.50 8.65 3.62
N LEU A 387 23.23 7.58 2.85
CA LEU A 387 23.08 7.68 1.40
C LEU A 387 21.95 8.63 0.99
N TRP A 388 20.80 8.57 1.67
CA TRP A 388 19.69 9.46 1.40
C TRP A 388 20.01 10.91 1.75
N ALA A 389 20.65 11.14 2.90
CA ALA A 389 21.09 12.47 3.32
C ALA A 389 22.09 13.08 2.32
N ALA A 390 23.04 12.28 1.84
CA ALA A 390 24.01 12.71 0.83
C ALA A 390 23.33 13.10 -0.50
N LYS A 391 22.30 12.35 -0.93
CA LYS A 391 21.55 12.66 -2.16
C LYS A 391 20.58 13.84 -2.01
N CYS A 392 19.97 14.01 -0.84
CA CYS A 392 19.05 15.11 -0.57
C CYS A 392 19.76 16.41 -0.14
N GLY A 393 21.04 16.35 0.22
CA GLY A 393 21.86 17.44 0.76
C GLY A 393 22.22 18.60 -0.18
N GLY A 394 21.54 18.73 -1.33
CA GLY A 394 21.51 19.95 -2.15
C GLY A 394 20.24 20.81 -1.96
N ALA A 395 19.22 20.30 -1.27
CA ALA A 395 17.99 21.03 -0.97
C ALA A 395 17.91 21.30 0.54
N GLY A 396 17.97 22.58 0.91
CA GLY A 396 18.21 23.06 2.25
C GLY A 396 17.32 22.49 3.36
N GLU A 397 17.87 22.52 4.56
CA GLU A 397 17.23 22.24 5.84
C GLU A 397 15.92 23.03 6.00
N GLY A 398 14.81 22.44 5.53
CA GLY A 398 13.47 22.83 5.93
C GLY A 398 13.25 22.37 7.37
N LYS A 399 13.32 23.33 8.30
CA LYS A 399 13.01 23.20 9.73
C LYS A 399 11.99 22.08 10.00
N ALA A 400 12.41 21.08 10.78
CA ALA A 400 11.48 20.19 11.45
C ALA A 400 10.45 21.01 12.23
N PRO A 401 9.14 20.69 12.16
CA PRO A 401 8.19 21.29 13.07
C PRO A 401 8.57 20.86 14.49
N ARG A 402 8.75 21.85 15.37
CA ARG A 402 8.95 21.62 16.81
C ARG A 402 7.70 20.97 17.40
N PRO A 403 7.86 20.15 18.46
CA PRO A 403 6.82 19.28 19.00
C PRO A 403 5.54 20.01 19.41
#